data_AF-A0A9J5WLP1-F1
#
_entry.id   AF-A0A9J5WLP1-F1
#
_cell.length_a   1.000
_cell.length_b   1.000
_cell.length_c   1.000
_cell.angle_alpha   90.00
_cell.angle_beta   90.00
_cell.angle_gamma   90.00
#
_symmetry.space_group_name_H-M   'P 1'
#
loop_
_entity.id
_entity.type
_entity.pdbx_description
1 polymer ?
#
loop_
_entity_poly.entity_id
_entity_poly.type
_entity_poly.pdbx_seq_one_letter_code
_entity_poly.pdbx_strand_id
1 'polypeptide(L)' 'MMEKTNTKWSSRWGVIYQQIIGLIPKIECTMVKWLKPLENLVKINTDGSRDAIGRVGTGGICRDHRGKIIMAFG' A
#
# COMPACT_ATOMS: atom_id res chain seq x y z
N MET A 1 7.32 -6.58 40.07
CA MET A 1 7.06 -7.95 39.58
C MET A 1 5.95 -7.84 38.56
N MET A 2 6.26 -7.89 37.26
CA MET A 2 5.24 -7.73 36.20
C MET A 2 4.56 -9.07 35.93
N GLU A 3 3.25 -9.09 36.08
CA GLU A 3 2.39 -10.23 35.80
C GLU A 3 2.41 -10.51 34.29
N LYS A 4 3.08 -11.59 33.87
CA LYS A 4 3.01 -12.08 32.49
C LYS A 4 1.61 -12.63 32.28
N THR A 5 0.75 -11.89 31.59
CA THR A 5 -0.56 -12.38 31.17
C THR A 5 -0.33 -13.57 30.23
N ASN A 6 -0.57 -14.77 30.75
CA ASN A 6 -0.56 -16.01 29.98
C ASN A 6 -1.86 -16.08 29.17
N THR A 7 -1.99 -15.20 28.17
CA THR A 7 -3.09 -15.25 27.21
C THR A 7 -2.91 -16.50 26.38
N LYS A 8 -3.53 -17.60 26.83
CA LYS A 8 -3.78 -18.78 26.01
C LYS A 8 -4.64 -18.32 24.83
N TRP A 9 -3.98 -17.99 23.72
CA TRP A 9 -4.63 -17.80 22.44
C TRP A 9 -5.52 -19.01 22.20
N SER A 10 -6.81 -18.77 21.99
CA SER A 10 -7.79 -19.85 21.83
C SER A 10 -7.31 -20.83 20.74
N SER A 11 -7.62 -22.12 20.89
CA SER A 11 -7.32 -23.18 19.91
C SER A 11 -7.80 -22.86 18.49
N ARG A 12 -8.72 -21.89 18.35
CA ARG A 12 -9.19 -21.30 17.10
C ARG A 12 -8.15 -20.50 16.33
N TRP A 13 -7.08 -19.98 16.97
CA TRP A 13 -6.09 -19.15 16.27
C TRP A 13 -5.33 -19.92 15.20
N GLY A 14 -4.98 -21.18 15.45
CA GLY A 14 -4.35 -22.04 14.44
C GLY A 14 -5.25 -22.25 13.22
N VAL A 15 -6.56 -22.42 13.43
CA VAL A 15 -7.55 -22.55 12.35
C VAL A 15 -7.67 -21.25 11.56
N ILE A 16 -7.77 -20.11 12.25
CA ILE A 16 -7.85 -18.78 11.61
C ILE A 16 -6.59 -18.50 10.80
N TYR A 17 -5.42 -18.77 11.35
CA TYR A 17 -4.14 -18.59 10.66
C TYR A 17 -4.06 -19.42 9.38
N GLN A 18 -4.42 -20.71 9.44
CA GLN A 18 -4.44 -21.58 8.26
C GLN A 18 -5.44 -21.12 7.20
N GLN A 19 -6.58 -20.57 7.61
CA GLN A 19 -7.56 -19.98 6.69
C GLN A 19 -7.01 -18.72 6.01
N ILE A 20 -6.31 -17.84 6.76
CA ILE A 20 -5.75 -16.59 6.24
C ILE A 20 -4.66 -16.84 5.20
N ILE A 21 -3.74 -17.79 5.46
CA ILE A 21 -2.66 -18.08 4.50
C ILE A 21 -3.17 -18.70 3.19
N GLY A 22 -4.35 -19.33 3.22
CA GLY A 22 -5.01 -19.89 2.05
C GLY A 22 -5.83 -18.88 1.25
N LEU A 23 -5.95 -17.63 1.71
CA LEU A 23 -6.69 -16.60 0.98
C LEU A 23 -5.93 -16.21 -0.28
N ILE A 24 -6.59 -16.35 -1.43
CA ILE A 24 -6.11 -15.81 -2.69
C ILE A 24 -6.55 -14.34 -2.76
N PRO A 25 -5.62 -13.39 -2.95
CA PRO A 25 -5.97 -11.98 -3.10
C PRO A 25 -6.94 -11.81 -4.28
N LYS A 26 -8.11 -11.24 -4.01
CA LYS A 26 -9.00 -10.80 -5.08
C LYS A 26 -8.41 -9.53 -5.69
N ILE A 27 -8.01 -9.59 -6.95
CA ILE A 27 -7.56 -8.42 -7.69
C ILE A 27 -8.80 -7.67 -8.19
N GLU A 28 -9.00 -6.46 -7.69
CA GLU A 28 -10.02 -5.55 -8.19
C GLU A 28 -9.34 -4.39 -8.94
N CYS A 29 -9.68 -4.22 -10.21
CA CYS A 29 -9.17 -3.14 -11.04
C CYS A 29 -10.30 -2.14 -11.29
N THR A 30 -10.08 -0.87 -10.95
CA THR A 30 -10.98 0.22 -11.32
C THR A 30 -10.27 1.15 -12.28
N MET A 31 -10.94 1.53 -13.37
CA MET A 31 -10.42 2.53 -14.28
C MET A 31 -10.44 3.89 -13.58
N VAL A 32 -9.26 4.43 -13.28
CA VAL A 32 -9.12 5.79 -12.76
C VAL A 32 -8.87 6.75 -13.91
N LYS A 33 -9.72 7.77 -14.03
CA LYS A 33 -9.47 8.86 -14.98
C LYS A 33 -8.52 9.86 -14.37
N TRP A 34 -7.46 10.20 -15.11
CA TRP A 34 -6.59 11.29 -14.71
C TRP A 34 -7.25 12.64 -15.03
N LEU A 35 -7.67 13.36 -13.98
CA LEU A 35 -8.10 14.75 -14.07
C LEU A 35 -6.89 15.68 -13.83
N LYS A 36 -6.74 16.67 -14.71
CA LYS A 36 -5.77 17.75 -14.55
C LYS A 36 -6.13 18.56 -13.30
N PRO A 37 -5.16 18.92 -12.44
CA PRO A 37 -5.42 19.84 -11.34
C PRO A 37 -5.69 21.25 -11.90
N LEU A 38 -6.28 22.12 -11.08
CA LEU A 38 -6.48 23.54 -11.43
C LEU A 38 -5.13 24.23 -11.63
N GLU A 39 -5.16 25.40 -12.28
CA GLU A 39 -3.97 26.24 -12.44
C GLU A 39 -3.33 26.54 -11.06
N ASN A 40 -1.99 26.65 -11.03
CA ASN A 40 -1.16 26.79 -9.83
C ASN A 40 -1.21 25.62 -8.81
N LEU A 41 -1.90 24.53 -9.14
CA LEU A 41 -1.83 23.28 -8.37
C LEU A 41 -0.96 22.24 -9.08
N VAL A 42 -0.39 21.36 -8.27
CA VAL A 42 0.36 20.20 -8.73
C VAL A 42 -0.33 18.92 -8.28
N LYS A 43 -0.16 17.87 -9.07
CA LYS A 43 -0.61 16.52 -8.71
C LYS A 43 0.60 15.65 -8.44
N ILE A 44 0.60 15.03 -7.26
CA ILE A 44 1.61 14.06 -6.86
C ILE A 44 1.01 12.66 -7.02
N ASN A 45 1.71 11.80 -7.76
CA ASN A 45 1.41 10.38 -7.84
C ASN A 45 2.57 9.62 -7.20
N THR A 46 2.28 8.83 -6.17
CA THR A 46 3.26 7.97 -5.50
C THR A 46 2.92 6.51 -5.70
N ASP A 47 3.94 5.67 -5.73
CA ASP A 47 3.79 4.22 -5.72
C ASP A 47 4.86 3.59 -4.81
N GLY A 48 4.57 2.38 -4.35
CA GLY A 48 5.45 1.60 -3.49
C GLY A 48 5.52 0.17 -3.96
N SER A 49 6.73 -0.40 -3.97
CA SER A 49 6.96 -1.80 -4.29
C SER A 49 7.62 -2.51 -3.11
N ARG A 50 7.31 -3.80 -3.00
CA ARG A 50 7.94 -4.70 -2.04
C ARG A 50 8.34 -5.98 -2.75
N ASP A 51 9.58 -6.41 -2.55
CA ASP A 51 10.05 -7.68 -3.10
C ASP A 51 9.70 -8.88 -2.19
N ALA A 52 9.97 -10.09 -2.69
CA ALA A 52 9.66 -11.33 -1.99
C ALA A 52 10.45 -11.53 -0.68
N ILE A 53 11.60 -10.86 -0.52
CA ILE A 53 12.45 -10.94 0.67
C ILE A 53 12.22 -9.77 1.65
N GLY A 54 11.27 -8.88 1.34
CA GLY A 54 10.86 -7.80 2.22
C GLY A 54 11.58 -6.47 2.03
N ARG A 55 12.40 -6.29 0.98
CA ARG A 55 12.92 -4.97 0.62
C ARG A 55 11.79 -4.13 0.06
N VAL A 56 11.84 -2.83 0.36
CA VAL A 56 10.82 -1.86 -0.04
C VAL A 56 11.45 -0.75 -0.87
N GLY A 57 10.74 -0.33 -1.90
CA GLY A 57 11.04 0.85 -2.70
C GLY A 57 9.82 1.76 -2.73
N THR A 58 10.05 3.06 -2.75
CA THR A 58 8.98 4.05 -2.97
C THR A 58 9.44 5.04 -4.02
N GLY A 59 8.50 5.74 -4.63
CA GLY A 59 8.81 6.82 -5.53
C GLY A 59 7.56 7.56 -5.95
N GLY A 60 7.77 8.61 -6.73
CA GLY A 60 6.67 9.39 -7.25
C GLY A 60 7.08 10.40 -8.27
N ILE A 61 6.04 10.97 -8.87
CA ILE A 61 6.15 12.02 -9.89
C ILE A 61 5.18 13.14 -9.55
N CYS A 62 5.68 14.37 -9.70
CA CYS A 62 4.91 15.59 -9.56
C CYS A 62 4.62 16.16 -10.95
N ARG A 63 3.36 16.51 -11.20
CA ARG A 63 2.91 17.09 -12.47
C ARG A 63 2.21 18.42 -12.25
N ASP A 64 2.41 19.36 -13.17
CA ASP A 64 1.64 20.60 -13.20
C ASP A 64 0.21 20.41 -13.76
N HIS A 65 -0.58 21.49 -13.77
CA HIS A 65 -1.93 21.54 -14.32
C HIS A 65 -2.02 21.20 -15.82
N ARG A 66 -0.92 21.28 -16.58
CA ARG A 66 -0.85 20.91 -17.99
C ARG A 66 -0.53 19.43 -18.18
N GLY A 67 -0.14 18.73 -17.10
CA GLY A 67 0.29 17.33 -17.10
C GLY A 67 1.78 17.15 -17.32
N LYS A 68 2.57 18.23 -17.37
CA LYS A 68 4.02 18.14 -17.50
C LYS A 68 4.61 17.63 -16.20
N ILE A 69 5.50 16.63 -16.28
CA ILE A 69 6.29 16.20 -15.13
C ILE A 69 7.27 17.31 -14.78
N ILE A 70 7.20 17.81 -13.56
CA ILE A 70 8.08 18.86 -13.04
C ILE A 70 9.12 18.30 -12.05
N MET A 71 8.89 17.11 -11.50
CA MET A 71 9.80 16.42 -10.59
C MET A 71 9.51 14.91 -10.57
N ALA A 72 10.56 14.11 -10.37
CA ALA A 72 10.49 12.70 -10.00
C ALA A 72 11.38 12.45 -8.78
N PHE A 73 10.98 11.51 -7.90
CA PHE A 73 11.71 11.15 -6.68
C PHE A 73 11.56 9.66 -6.37
N GLY A 74 12.48 9.10 -5.59
CA GLY A 74 12.51 7.70 -5.16
C GLY A 74 13.69 7.41 -4.24
#